data_AF-A0A940UBJ4-F1
#
_entry.id   AF-A0A940UBJ4-F1
#
_cell.length_a   1.000
_cell.length_b   1.000
_cell.length_c   1.000
_cell.angle_alpha   90.00
_cell.angle_beta   90.00
_cell.angle_gamma   90.00
#
_symmetry.space_group_name_H-M   'P 1'
#
loop_
_entity.id
_entity.type
_entity.pdbx_description
1 polymer ?
#
loop_
_entity_poly.entity_id
_entity_poly.type
_entity_poly.pdbx_seq_one_letter_code
_entity_poly.pdbx_strand_id
1 'polypeptide(L)' 'AAGSTLFAEAKEVSRSRSVSHYEISVRDAKKDLIATSLAMAYRKKDPLPFLGG' A
#
# COMPACT_ATOMS: atom_id res chain seq x y z
N ALA A 1 -18.85 -13.58 -11.61
CA ALA A 1 -19.50 -13.81 -10.30
C ALA A 1 -19.17 -12.64 -9.39
N ALA A 2 -20.15 -12.05 -8.73
CA ALA A 2 -19.91 -11.03 -7.71
C ALA A 2 -19.29 -11.72 -6.48
N GLY A 3 -18.15 -11.22 -5.99
CA GLY A 3 -17.60 -11.61 -4.68
C GLY A 3 -16.31 -12.43 -4.67
N SER A 4 -15.27 -12.04 -5.41
CA SER A 4 -13.92 -12.57 -5.15
C SER A 4 -13.22 -11.77 -4.06
N THR A 5 -12.60 -12.46 -3.09
CA THR A 5 -11.67 -11.84 -2.14
C THR A 5 -10.44 -11.35 -2.90
N LEU A 6 -10.10 -10.07 -2.70
CA LEU A 6 -8.91 -9.46 -3.28
C LEU A 6 -7.88 -9.21 -2.19
N PHE A 7 -6.62 -9.46 -2.52
CA PHE A 7 -5.45 -9.24 -1.69
C PHE A 7 -4.63 -8.11 -2.29
N ALA A 8 -4.53 -6.99 -1.58
CA ALA A 8 -3.70 -5.86 -1.97
C ALA A 8 -2.40 -5.89 -1.17
N GLU A 9 -1.27 -5.95 -1.86
CA GLU A 9 0.06 -5.86 -1.26
C GLU A 9 0.75 -4.59 -1.77
N ALA A 10 1.31 -3.80 -0.84
CA ALA A 10 2.04 -2.57 -1.13
C ALA A 10 3.54 -2.78 -0.93
N LYS A 11 4.33 -2.52 -1.97
CA LYS A 11 5.79 -2.57 -1.93
C LYS A 11 6.36 -1.15 -2.00
N GLU A 12 7.24 -0.80 -1.06
CA GLU A 12 7.94 0.49 -1.09
C GLU A 12 8.87 0.56 -2.31
N VAL A 13 8.70 1.61 -3.11
CA VAL A 13 9.56 1.90 -4.27
C VAL A 13 10.62 2.91 -3.89
N SER A 14 10.22 3.97 -3.17
CA SER A 14 11.14 4.98 -2.68
C SER A 14 10.60 5.65 -1.42
N ARG A 15 11.53 6.12 -0.58
CA ARG A 15 11.21 6.78 0.68
C ARG A 15 12.15 7.95 0.90
N SER A 16 11.56 9.12 1.11
CA SER A 16 12.24 10.34 1.51
C SER A 16 11.75 10.78 2.89
N ARG A 17 12.29 11.91 3.38
CA ARG A 17 11.89 12.49 4.67
C ARG A 17 10.40 12.87 4.71
N SER A 18 9.85 13.37 3.59
CA SER A 18 8.50 13.94 3.53
C SER A 18 7.50 13.08 2.77
N VAL A 19 7.95 12.15 1.92
CA VAL A 19 7.08 11.38 1.03
C VAL A 19 7.58 9.94 0.88
N SER A 20 6.68 8.99 0.69
CA SER A 20 7.02 7.63 0.27
C SER A 20 6.10 7.18 -0.86
N HIS A 21 6.66 6.44 -1.82
CA HIS A 21 5.95 5.90 -2.97
C HIS A 21 5.87 4.39 -2.86
N TYR A 22 4.69 3.86 -3.15
CA TYR A 22 4.40 2.43 -3.10
C TYR A 22 3.82 1.98 -4.42
N GLU A 23 4.24 0.80 -4.87
CA GLU A 23 3.55 0.04 -5.89
C GLU A 23 2.60 -0.93 -5.17
N ILE A 24 1.32 -0.88 -5.52
CA ILE A 24 0.29 -1.75 -4.97
C ILE A 24 -0.11 -2.74 -6.05
N SER A 25 0.01 -4.03 -5.74
CA SER A 25 -0.49 -5.12 -6.58
C SER A 25 -1.72 -5.72 -5.93
N VAL A 26 -2.81 -5.87 -6.68
CA VAL A 26 -4.04 -6.49 -6.22
C VAL A 26 -4.22 -7.81 -6.93
N ARG A 27 -4.31 -8.91 -6.16
CA ARG A 27 -4.50 -10.26 -6.66
C ARG A 27 -5.79 -10.87 -6.15
N ASP A 28 -6.39 -11.77 -6.90
CA ASP A 28 -7.52 -12.56 -6.41
C ASP A 28 -7.05 -13.79 -5.60
N ALA A 29 -7.99 -14.62 -5.15
CA ALA A 29 -7.69 -15.85 -4.42
C ALA A 29 -6.91 -16.89 -5.24
N LYS A 30 -6.92 -16.81 -6.58
CA LYS A 30 -6.12 -17.65 -7.47
C LYS A 30 -4.72 -17.09 -7.71
N LYS A 31 -4.41 -15.93 -7.09
CA LYS A 31 -3.16 -15.16 -7.23
C LYS A 31 -3.03 -14.45 -8.58
N ASP A 32 -4.10 -14.40 -9.37
CA ASP A 32 -4.12 -13.68 -10.63
C ASP A 32 -4.03 -12.19 -10.35
N LEU A 33 -3.16 -11.48 -11.09
CA LEU A 33 -3.04 -10.03 -10.95
C LEU A 33 -4.25 -9.36 -11.59
N ILE A 34 -5.03 -8.65 -10.77
CA ILE A 34 -6.28 -8.01 -11.19
C ILE A 34 -6.07 -6.53 -11.46
N ALA A 35 -5.22 -5.87 -10.67
CA ALA A 35 -4.93 -4.46 -10.84
C ALA A 35 -3.57 -4.08 -10.23
N THR A 36 -3.03 -2.97 -10.70
CA THR A 36 -1.90 -2.28 -10.09
C THR A 36 -2.24 -0.81 -9.85
N SER A 37 -1.61 -0.22 -8.84
CA SER A 37 -1.73 1.22 -8.55
C SER A 37 -0.43 1.74 -7.97
N LEU A 38 -0.12 3.01 -8.25
CA LEU A 38 0.94 3.74 -7.55
C LEU A 38 0.31 4.61 -6.47
N ALA A 39 0.82 4.53 -5.25
CA ALA A 39 0.36 5.33 -4.12
C ALA A 39 1.50 6.19 -3.58
N MET A 40 1.15 7.38 -3.10
CA MET A 40 2.06 8.32 -2.47
C MET A 40 1.53 8.66 -1.07
N ALA A 41 2.39 8.54 -0.07
CA ALA A 41 2.06 8.87 1.32
C ALA A 41 2.92 10.03 1.80
N TYR A 42 2.29 11.10 2.29
CA TYR A 42 2.97 12.19 2.99
C TYR A 42 3.34 11.74 4.40
N ARG A 43 4.62 11.87 4.74
CA ARG A 43 5.15 11.53 6.04
C ARG A 43 5.22 12.76 6.92
N LYS A 44 4.41 12.78 7.98
CA LYS A 44 4.61 13.73 9.07
C LYS A 44 5.88 13.34 9.84
N LYS A 45 6.64 14.34 10.27
CA LYS A 45 7.81 14.12 11.13
C LYS A 45 7.40 13.65 12.50
N ASP A 46 6.28 14.17 12.98
CA ASP A 46 5.76 13.84 14.29
C ASP A 46 5.25 12.40 14.28
N PRO A 47 5.64 11.57 15.26
CA PRO A 47 5.12 10.23 15.39
C PRO A 47 3.60 10.28 15.54
N LEU A 48 2.92 9.27 14.98
CA LEU A 48 1.48 9.16 15.17
C LEU A 48 1.20 8.97 16.67
N PRO A 49 0.22 9.70 17.23
CA PRO A 49 0.00 9.75 18.68
C PRO A 49 -0.39 8.41 19.30
N PHE A 50 -0.75 7.42 18.48
CA PHE A 50 -1.11 6.06 18.86
C PHE A 50 -0.02 5.02 18.56
N LEU A 51 1.15 5.44 18.04
CA LEU A 51 2.31 4.58 17.83
C LEU A 51 3.37 4.71 18.95
N GLY A 52 3.13 5.54 19.96
CA GLY A 52 3.97 5.65 21.15
C GLY A 52 3.40 4.81 22.29
N GLY A 53 4.12 3.75 22.67
CA GLY A 53 4.01 3.11 23.98
C GLY A 53 4.95 3.78 24.98
#